data_AF-A0A1J3FTS5-F1
#
_entry.id   AF-A0A1J3FTS5-F1
#
_cell.length_a   1.000
_cell.length_b   1.000
_cell.length_c   1.000
_cell.angle_alpha   90.00
_cell.angle_beta   90.00
_cell.angle_gamma   90.00
#
_symmetry.space_group_name_H-M   'P 1'
#
loop_
_entity.id
_entity.type
_entity.pdbx_description
1 polymer ?
#
loop_
_entity_poly.entity_id
_entity_poly.type
_entity_poly.pdbx_seq_one_letter_code
_entity_poly.pdbx_strand_id
1 'polypeptide(L)'
;TNRPVIQQAREKPHIAEWVGYMLTKGDIESIMDSTLSGDYDSSSVWKALELAMSCVSPSSMVRPSMSQVVSELKECLMYENSRNGE
;
A
#
# COMPACT_ATOMS: atom_id res chain seq x y z
N THR A 1 -6.36 -7.04 -0.68
CA THR A 1 -7.64 -6.50 -0.22
C THR A 1 -8.72 -6.85 -1.22
N ASN A 2 -9.54 -7.86 -0.93
CA ASN A 2 -10.71 -8.20 -1.76
C ASN A 2 -11.90 -7.24 -1.56
N ARG A 3 -11.63 -5.94 -1.38
CA ARG A 3 -12.65 -4.91 -1.14
C ARG A 3 -12.92 -4.12 -2.43
N PRO A 4 -14.15 -3.63 -2.65
CA PRO A 4 -14.45 -2.85 -3.85
C PRO A 4 -13.67 -1.53 -3.87
N VAL A 5 -13.37 -1.06 -5.09
CA VAL A 5 -12.68 0.22 -5.34
C VAL A 5 -13.49 1.40 -4.79
N ILE A 6 -14.82 1.31 -4.86
CA ILE A 6 -15.74 2.31 -4.31
C ILE A 6 -16.62 1.62 -3.26
N GLN A 7 -16.61 2.14 -2.02
CA GLN A 7 -17.47 1.68 -0.93
C GLN A 7 -18.12 2.87 -0.24
N GLN A 8 -19.40 3.12 -0.54
CA GLN A 8 -20.14 4.29 -0.04
C GLN A 8 -20.26 4.39 1.49
N ALA A 9 -20.17 3.26 2.19
CA ALA A 9 -20.23 3.23 3.66
C ALA A 9 -18.95 3.74 4.35
N ARG A 10 -17.86 3.97 3.61
CA ARG A 10 -16.62 4.52 4.16
C ARG A 10 -16.67 6.04 4.20
N GLU A 11 -15.95 6.63 5.15
CA GLU A 11 -15.74 8.08 5.21
C GLU A 11 -15.13 8.64 3.90
N LYS A 12 -14.27 7.84 3.27
CA LYS A 12 -13.75 8.08 1.92
C LYS A 12 -14.22 6.94 1.00
N PRO A 13 -15.17 7.18 0.08
CA PRO A 13 -15.71 6.12 -0.76
C PRO A 13 -14.68 5.48 -1.70
N HIS A 14 -13.76 6.28 -2.26
CA HIS A 14 -12.73 5.77 -3.17
C HIS A 14 -11.55 5.17 -2.39
N ILE A 15 -11.10 3.99 -2.79
CA ILE A 15 -10.07 3.23 -2.05
C ILE A 15 -8.76 4.01 -1.90
N ALA A 16 -8.30 4.73 -2.92
CA ALA A 16 -7.05 5.50 -2.84
C ALA A 16 -7.13 6.63 -1.81
N GLU A 17 -8.28 7.32 -1.72
CA GLU A 17 -8.49 8.38 -0.73
C GLU A 17 -8.62 7.80 0.68
N TRP A 18 -9.29 6.66 0.80
CA TRP A 18 -9.43 5.95 2.07
C TRP A 18 -8.09 5.43 2.58
N VAL A 19 -7.28 4.81 1.73
CA VAL A 19 -5.92 4.35 2.10
C VAL A 19 -5.07 5.54 2.55
N GLY A 20 -5.06 6.63 1.78
CA GLY A 20 -4.35 7.85 2.18
C GLY A 20 -4.80 8.38 3.55
N TYR A 21 -6.10 8.36 3.84
CA TYR A 21 -6.64 8.77 5.13
C TYR A 21 -6.29 7.81 6.28
N MET A 22 -6.28 6.50 6.04
CA MET A 22 -5.89 5.53 7.07
C MET A 22 -4.39 5.61 7.37
N LEU A 23 -3.56 5.91 6.36
CA LEU A 23 -2.13 6.15 6.53
C LEU A 23 -1.84 7.37 7.42
N THR A 24 -2.61 8.46 7.31
CA THR A 24 -2.43 9.62 8.22
C THR A 24 -2.80 9.31 9.68
N LYS A 25 -3.59 8.25 9.90
CA LYS A 25 -3.89 7.71 11.23
C LYS A 25 -2.88 6.67 11.72
N GLY A 26 -1.96 6.22 10.86
CA GLY A 26 -1.04 5.13 11.15
C GLY A 26 -1.71 3.75 11.24
N ASP A 27 -2.93 3.59 10.73
CA ASP A 27 -3.69 2.34 10.83
C ASP A 27 -3.52 1.50 9.56
N ILE A 28 -2.44 0.71 9.53
CA ILE A 28 -2.10 -0.20 8.43
C ILE A 28 -2.97 -1.46 8.47
N GLU A 29 -3.29 -1.97 9.65
CA GLU A 29 -4.04 -3.22 9.81
C GLU A 29 -5.42 -3.15 9.17
N SER A 30 -6.10 -2.00 9.29
CA SER A 30 -7.40 -1.79 8.66
C SER A 30 -7.33 -1.79 7.12
N ILE A 31 -6.17 -1.42 6.56
CA ILE A 31 -5.85 -1.33 5.13
C ILE A 31 -5.59 -2.72 4.56
N MET A 32 -4.91 -3.60 5.30
CA MET A 32 -4.44 -4.88 4.78
C MET A 32 -5.57 -5.87 4.51
N ASP A 33 -5.28 -6.85 3.64
CA ASP A 33 -6.24 -7.92 3.39
C ASP A 33 -6.34 -8.83 4.61
N SER A 34 -7.56 -9.03 5.11
CA SER A 34 -7.83 -9.96 6.20
C SER A 34 -7.40 -11.40 5.87
N THR A 35 -7.34 -11.77 4.59
CA THR A 35 -6.88 -13.11 4.19
C THR A 35 -5.40 -13.33 4.44
N LEU A 36 -4.60 -12.26 4.60
CA LEU A 36 -3.19 -12.36 4.95
C LEU A 36 -2.99 -12.75 6.42
N SER A 37 -4.03 -12.67 7.26
CA SER A 37 -3.98 -13.12 8.66
C SER A 37 -2.82 -12.52 9.48
N GLY A 38 -2.38 -11.31 9.13
CA GLY A 38 -1.22 -10.65 9.76
C GLY A 38 0.14 -11.18 9.31
N ASP A 39 0.21 -12.02 8.27
CA ASP A 39 1.45 -12.53 7.71
C ASP A 39 2.14 -11.50 6.79
N TYR A 40 2.53 -10.38 7.38
CA TYR A 40 3.30 -9.32 6.75
C TYR A 40 4.08 -8.53 7.79
N ASP A 41 5.23 -7.96 7.41
CA ASP A 41 5.89 -6.96 8.23
C ASP A 41 5.29 -5.57 7.96
N SER A 42 4.94 -4.85 9.02
CA SER A 42 4.33 -3.51 8.91
C SER A 42 5.24 -2.51 8.19
N SER A 43 6.57 -2.64 8.32
CA SER A 43 7.53 -1.76 7.66
C SER A 43 7.62 -2.05 6.16
N SER A 44 7.62 -3.32 5.78
CA SER A 44 7.52 -3.72 4.36
C SER A 44 6.24 -3.22 3.72
N VAL A 45 5.11 -3.39 4.41
CA VAL A 45 3.81 -2.91 3.94
C VAL A 45 3.77 -1.39 3.81
N TRP A 46 4.34 -0.67 4.78
CA TRP A 46 4.42 0.78 4.73
C TRP A 46 5.15 1.26 3.47
N LYS A 47 6.32 0.68 3.16
CA LYS A 47 7.07 1.00 1.93
C LYS A 47 6.24 0.75 0.67
N ALA A 48 5.56 -0.39 0.60
CA ALA A 48 4.70 -0.71 -0.54
C ALA A 48 3.51 0.27 -0.68
N LEU A 49 2.93 0.70 0.44
CA LEU A 49 1.84 1.68 0.46
C LEU A 49 2.33 3.09 0.06
N GLU A 50 3.52 3.52 0.50
CA GLU A 50 4.11 4.80 0.09
C GLU A 50 4.33 4.86 -1.43
N LEU A 51 4.85 3.80 -2.03
CA LEU A 51 4.99 3.68 -3.48
C LEU A 51 3.63 3.72 -4.17
N ALA A 52 2.65 2.95 -3.69
CA ALA A 52 1.31 2.91 -4.26
C ALA A 52 0.63 4.29 -4.22
N MET A 53 0.75 5.01 -3.10
CA MET A 53 0.20 6.37 -2.94
C MET A 53 0.88 7.38 -3.87
N SER A 54 2.19 7.24 -4.09
CA SER A 54 2.92 8.08 -5.05
C SER A 54 2.44 7.85 -6.49
N CYS A 55 2.19 6.60 -6.88
CA CYS A 55 1.64 6.23 -8.20
C CYS A 55 0.26 6.83 -8.48
N VAL A 56 -0.60 6.94 -7.47
CA VAL A 56 -1.98 7.45 -7.60
C VAL A 56 -2.10 8.94 -7.26
N SER A 57 -0.99 9.64 -7.06
CA SER A 57 -1.01 11.06 -6.73
C SER A 57 -1.76 11.88 -7.79
N PRO A 58 -2.62 12.85 -7.42
CA PRO A 58 -3.27 13.74 -8.38
C PRO A 58 -2.27 14.53 -9.22
N SER A 59 -1.10 14.87 -8.65
CA SER A 59 -0.03 15.56 -9.37
C SER A 59 0.83 14.57 -10.14
N SER A 60 0.89 14.71 -11.47
CA SER A 60 1.72 13.86 -12.33
C SER A 60 3.22 14.03 -12.06
N MET A 61 3.66 15.19 -11.56
CA MET A 61 5.07 15.49 -11.31
C MET A 61 5.68 14.65 -10.19
N VAL A 62 4.86 14.16 -9.27
CA VAL A 62 5.33 13.32 -8.15
C VAL A 62 5.09 11.84 -8.39
N ARG A 63 4.44 11.48 -9.51
CA ARG A 63 4.27 10.07 -9.87
C ARG A 63 5.62 9.50 -10.32
N PRO A 64 6.07 8.38 -9.76
CA PRO A 64 7.27 7.72 -10.24
C PRO A 64 7.08 7.20 -11.66
N SER A 65 8.17 7.14 -12.42
CA SER A 65 8.22 6.42 -13.69
C SER A 65 8.10 4.91 -13.45
N MET A 66 7.63 4.16 -14.46
CA MET A 66 7.49 2.70 -14.33
C MET A 66 8.81 1.98 -14.02
N SER A 67 9.96 2.53 -14.43
CA SER A 67 11.27 1.98 -14.06
C SER A 67 11.57 2.15 -12.57
N GLN A 68 11.24 3.31 -11.99
CA GLN A 68 11.33 3.54 -10.54
C GLN A 68 10.39 2.61 -9.77
N VAL A 69 9.13 2.49 -10.23
CA VAL A 69 8.14 1.57 -9.64
C VAL A 69 8.68 0.14 -9.61
N VAL A 70 9.21 -0.37 -10.72
CA VAL A 70 9.77 -1.72 -10.77
C VAL A 70 10.98 -1.88 -9.85
N SER A 71 11.84 -0.85 -9.75
CA SER A 71 12.99 -0.88 -8.85
C SER A 71 12.58 -0.97 -7.38
N GLU A 72 11.63 -0.14 -6.96
CA GLU A 72 11.14 -0.11 -5.57
C GLU A 72 10.34 -1.38 -5.22
N LEU A 73 9.56 -1.92 -6.16
CA LEU A 73 8.86 -3.19 -5.96
C LEU A 73 9.85 -4.36 -5.79
N LYS A 74 10.98 -4.37 -6.50
CA LYS A 74 12.04 -5.37 -6.30
C LYS A 74 12.63 -5.26 -4.90
N GLU A 75 12.85 -4.04 -4.41
CA GLU A 75 13.34 -3.82 -3.05
C GLU A 75 12.32 -4.33 -2.00
N CYS A 76 11.04 -4.01 -2.17
CA CYS A 76 9.96 -4.52 -1.32
C CYS A 76 9.95 -6.06 -1.28
N LEU A 77 10.09 -6.70 -2.45
CA LEU A 77 10.16 -8.15 -2.55
C LEU A 77 11.40 -8.73 -1.86
N MET A 78 12.54 -8.06 -1.92
CA MET A 78 13.75 -8.48 -1.22
C MET A 78 13.58 -8.44 0.30
N TYR A 79 12.93 -7.41 0.85
CA TYR A 79 12.61 -7.34 2.27
C TYR A 79 11.66 -8.47 2.69
N GLU A 80 10.59 -8.70 1.92
CA GLU A 80 9.62 -9.76 2.24
C GLU A 80 10.23 -11.16 2.11
N ASN A 81 11.08 -11.41 1.12
CA ASN A 81 11.78 -12.70 1.02
C ASN A 81 12.79 -12.92 2.17
N SER A 82 13.42 -11.84 2.66
CA SER A 82 14.32 -11.93 3.82
C SER A 82 13.56 -12.21 5.12
N ARG A 83 12.28 -11.83 5.19
CA ARG A 83 11.36 -12.18 6.30
C ARG A 83 10.97 -13.65 6.28
N ASN A 84 10.70 -14.20 5.09
CA ASN A 84 10.22 -15.59 4.92
C ASN A 84 11.35 -16.63 4.86
N GLY A 85 12.62 -16.20 4.94
CA GLY A 85 13.79 -17.07 4.95
C GLY A 85 14.14 -17.56 6.35
N GLU A 86 13.39 -18.55 6.85
CA GLU A 86 13.87 -19.61 7.74
C GLU A 86 13.93 -20.94 6.98
#